data_AF-A0A316LW74-F1
#
_entry.id   AF-A0A316LW74-F1
#
_cell.length_a   1.000
_cell.length_b   1.000
_cell.length_c   1.000
_cell.angle_alpha   90.00
_cell.angle_beta   90.00
_cell.angle_gamma   90.00
#
_symmetry.space_group_name_H-M   'P 1'
#
loop_
_entity.id
_entity.type
_entity.pdbx_description
1 polymer ?
#
loop_
_entity_poly.entity_id
_entity_poly.type
_entity_poly.pdbx_seq_one_letter_code
_entity_poly.pdbx_strand_id
1 'polypeptide(L)'
;AEIVELEAFYAERGNVEQSRYLDHSFHDGLYAASGSNPLRNTLRTFHNYIGRARENSFKTGDRAMIAAAEHRAILEAINMGDGERAERLTREHIVNAKANLLRFIRENR
;
A
#
# COMPACT_ATOMS: atom_id res chain seq x y z
N ALA A 1 -9.45 9.74 -3.53
CA ALA A 1 -10.21 9.91 -2.28
C ALA A 1 -10.96 8.62 -1.94
N GLU A 2 -11.89 8.17 -2.78
CA GLU A 2 -12.73 6.99 -2.51
C GLU A 2 -11.96 5.69 -2.20
N ILE A 3 -10.90 5.36 -2.97
CA ILE A 3 -10.13 4.11 -2.77
C ILE A 3 -9.60 3.99 -1.34
N VAL A 4 -9.01 5.05 -0.79
CA VAL A 4 -8.40 5.04 0.55
C VAL A 4 -9.46 4.95 1.65
N GLU A 5 -10.61 5.59 1.46
CA GLU A 5 -11.72 5.43 2.42
C GLU A 5 -12.25 4.00 2.44
N LEU A 6 -12.36 3.37 1.27
CA LEU A 6 -12.77 1.98 1.16
C LEU A 6 -11.71 1.03 1.76
N GLU A 7 -10.41 1.35 1.63
CA GLU A 7 -9.35 0.58 2.30
C GLU A 7 -9.55 0.56 3.80
N ALA A 8 -9.78 1.72 4.43
CA ALA A 8 -10.03 1.81 5.86
C ALA A 8 -11.29 1.02 6.26
N PHE A 9 -12.38 1.21 5.51
CA PHE A 9 -13.65 0.53 5.76
C PHE A 9 -13.54 -1.01 5.73
N TYR A 10 -12.85 -1.57 4.72
CA TYR A 10 -12.69 -3.01 4.61
C TYR A 10 -11.63 -3.55 5.57
N ALA A 11 -10.60 -2.77 5.90
CA ALA A 11 -9.59 -3.13 6.88
C ALA A 11 -10.19 -3.28 8.28
N GLU A 12 -11.05 -2.35 8.71
CA GLU A 12 -11.75 -2.43 10.01
C GLU A 12 -12.65 -3.68 10.14
N ARG A 13 -13.16 -4.17 9.01
CA ARG A 13 -14.02 -5.37 8.95
C ARG A 13 -13.23 -6.67 8.77
N GLY A 14 -11.90 -6.60 8.75
CA GLY A 14 -11.04 -7.76 8.51
C GLY A 14 -11.21 -8.36 7.10
N ASN A 15 -11.76 -7.61 6.14
CA ASN A 15 -11.92 -8.09 4.77
C ASN A 15 -10.61 -7.94 4.00
N VAL A 16 -9.73 -8.92 4.17
CA VAL A 16 -8.39 -8.94 3.59
C VAL A 16 -8.41 -8.92 2.06
N GLU A 17 -9.36 -9.61 1.42
CA GLU A 17 -9.45 -9.68 -0.04
C GLU A 17 -9.75 -8.30 -0.65
N GLN A 18 -10.75 -7.60 -0.09
CA GLN A 18 -11.08 -6.24 -0.54
C GLN A 18 -9.98 -5.24 -0.21
N SER A 19 -9.38 -5.34 0.98
CA SER A 19 -8.24 -4.50 1.37
C SER A 19 -7.06 -4.66 0.39
N ARG A 20 -6.78 -5.89 -0.06
CA ARG A 20 -5.73 -6.19 -1.04
C ARG A 20 -6.06 -5.62 -2.42
N TYR A 21 -7.30 -5.77 -2.87
CA TYR A 21 -7.74 -5.23 -4.15
C TYR A 21 -7.58 -3.71 -4.19
N LEU A 22 -7.91 -3.05 -3.08
CA LEU A 22 -7.80 -1.60 -2.96
C LEU A 22 -6.35 -1.12 -2.79
N ASP A 23 -5.48 -1.84 -2.06
CA ASP A 23 -4.03 -1.58 -1.98
C ASP A 23 -3.40 -1.57 -3.38
N HIS A 24 -3.72 -2.59 -4.19
CA HIS A 24 -3.26 -2.65 -5.57
C HIS A 24 -3.79 -1.47 -6.41
N SER A 25 -5.09 -1.17 -6.29
CA SER A 25 -5.74 -0.08 -7.02
C SER A 25 -5.15 1.29 -6.66
N PHE A 26 -4.81 1.51 -5.39
CA PHE A 26 -4.13 2.73 -4.93
C PHE A 26 -2.76 2.89 -5.60
N HIS A 27 -1.94 1.84 -5.57
CA HIS A 27 -0.60 1.87 -6.15
C HIS A 27 -0.64 2.05 -7.68
N ASP A 28 -1.55 1.36 -8.39
CA ASP A 28 -1.69 1.51 -9.84
C ASP A 28 -2.09 2.94 -10.24
N GLY A 29 -2.97 3.58 -9.46
CA GLY A 29 -3.32 4.99 -9.61
C GLY A 29 -2.11 5.91 -9.44
N LEU A 30 -1.30 5.70 -8.40
CA LEU A 30 -0.08 6.47 -8.16
C LEU A 30 0.93 6.31 -9.31
N TYR A 31 1.10 5.08 -9.80
CA TYR A 31 2.01 4.80 -10.91
C TYR A 31 1.54 5.44 -12.21
N ALA A 32 0.23 5.43 -12.49
CA ALA A 32 -0.35 6.12 -13.63
C ALA A 32 -0.15 7.63 -13.56
N ALA A 33 -0.25 8.22 -12.36
CA ALA A 33 -0.04 9.66 -12.13
C ALA A 33 1.40 10.13 -12.45
N SER A 34 2.38 9.22 -12.53
CA SER A 34 3.75 9.56 -12.95
C SER A 34 3.88 10.01 -14.40
N GLY A 35 2.88 9.75 -15.25
CA GLY A 35 2.93 10.07 -16.68
C GLY A 35 3.95 9.26 -17.49
N SER A 36 4.65 8.30 -16.88
CA SER A 36 5.74 7.54 -17.49
C SER A 36 5.37 6.06 -17.63
N ASN A 37 5.10 5.62 -18.87
CA ASN A 37 4.79 4.22 -19.16
C ASN A 37 5.89 3.24 -18.71
N PRO A 38 7.20 3.51 -18.94
CA PRO A 38 8.26 2.64 -18.44
C PRO A 38 8.26 2.53 -16.90
N LEU A 39 8.09 3.66 -16.21
CA LEU A 39 8.09 3.69 -14.74
C LEU A 39 6.89 2.92 -14.18
N ARG A 40 5.69 3.16 -14.72
CA ARG A 40 4.48 2.44 -14.33
C ARG A 40 4.64 0.93 -14.49
N ASN A 41 5.15 0.47 -15.63
CA ASN A 41 5.35 -0.95 -15.89
C ASN A 41 6.38 -1.59 -14.95
N THR A 42 7.46 -0.87 -14.68
CA THR A 42 8.52 -1.34 -13.76
C THR A 42 7.99 -1.48 -12.33
N LEU A 43 7.33 -0.44 -11.81
CA LEU A 43 6.80 -0.44 -10.44
C LEU A 43 5.69 -1.49 -10.27
N ARG A 44 4.78 -1.61 -11.24
CA ARG A 44 3.74 -2.65 -11.23
C ARG A 44 4.34 -4.05 -11.22
N THR A 45 5.42 -4.29 -11.97
CA THR A 45 6.11 -5.58 -11.97
C THR A 45 6.68 -5.91 -10.58
N PHE A 46 7.36 -4.96 -9.94
CA PHE A 46 7.89 -5.16 -8.58
C PHE A 46 6.77 -5.38 -7.56
N HIS A 47 5.71 -4.59 -7.63
CA HIS A 47 4.56 -4.71 -6.74
C HIS A 47 3.89 -6.10 -6.88
N ASN A 48 3.70 -6.58 -8.10
CA ASN A 48 3.16 -7.91 -8.36
C ASN A 48 4.08 -9.03 -7.85
N TYR A 49 5.39 -8.88 -8.00
CA TYR A 49 6.37 -9.87 -7.54
C TYR A 49 6.28 -10.11 -6.03
N ILE A 50 6.10 -9.04 -5.24
CA ILE A 50 5.96 -9.14 -3.77
C ILE A 50 4.51 -9.34 -3.30
N GLY A 51 3.53 -9.25 -4.20
CA GLY A 51 2.10 -9.20 -3.89
C GLY A 51 1.59 -10.40 -3.09
N ARG A 52 1.98 -11.63 -3.46
CA ARG A 52 1.57 -12.86 -2.73
C ARG A 52 2.11 -12.91 -1.30
N ALA A 53 3.35 -12.46 -1.11
CA ALA A 53 3.97 -12.43 0.21
C ALA A 53 3.30 -11.36 1.10
N ARG A 54 3.04 -10.18 0.50
CA ARG A 54 2.27 -9.10 1.14
C ARG A 54 0.87 -9.58 1.53
N GLU A 55 0.13 -10.24 0.64
CA GLU A 55 -1.23 -10.73 0.88
C GLU A 55 -1.34 -11.57 2.16
N ASN A 56 -0.44 -12.53 2.35
CA ASN A 56 -0.46 -13.34 3.56
C ASN A 56 -0.15 -12.53 4.82
N SER A 57 0.73 -11.52 4.72
CA SER A 57 1.05 -10.62 5.83
C SER A 57 -0.06 -9.62 6.18
N PHE A 58 -1.10 -9.47 5.35
CA PHE A 58 -2.30 -8.67 5.68
C PHE A 58 -3.23 -9.41 6.65
N LYS A 59 -3.12 -10.75 6.76
CA LYS A 59 -3.93 -11.56 7.69
C LYS A 59 -3.49 -11.39 9.15
N THR A 60 -2.39 -10.69 9.42
CA THR A 60 -1.87 -10.49 10.77
C THR A 60 -2.30 -9.15 11.36
N GLY A 61 -3.10 -9.20 12.43
CA GLY A 61 -3.42 -8.05 13.29
C GLY A 61 -3.88 -6.82 12.50
N ASP A 62 -3.33 -5.67 12.85
CA ASP A 62 -3.81 -4.37 12.37
C ASP A 62 -3.14 -3.90 11.06
N ARG A 63 -2.41 -4.78 10.34
CA ARG A 63 -1.60 -4.35 9.19
C ARG A 63 -2.41 -3.64 8.11
N ALA A 64 -3.61 -4.16 7.79
CA ALA A 64 -4.49 -3.56 6.79
C ALA A 64 -4.94 -2.15 7.20
N MET A 65 -5.26 -1.95 8.48
CA MET A 65 -5.65 -0.63 9.01
C MET A 65 -4.47 0.35 8.97
N ILE A 66 -3.28 -0.11 9.35
CA ILE A 66 -2.05 0.71 9.28
C ILE A 66 -1.76 1.10 7.81
N ALA A 67 -1.93 0.17 6.85
CA ALA A 67 -1.71 0.45 5.43
C ALA A 67 -2.67 1.54 4.92
N ALA A 68 -3.96 1.43 5.26
CA ALA A 68 -4.96 2.43 4.88
C ALA A 68 -4.63 3.82 5.44
N ALA A 69 -4.16 3.90 6.69
CA ALA A 69 -3.72 5.17 7.28
C ALA A 69 -2.47 5.75 6.59
N GLU A 70 -1.50 4.90 6.25
CA GLU A 70 -0.32 5.28 5.47
C GLU A 70 -0.72 5.84 4.09
N HIS A 71 -1.61 5.16 3.37
CA HIS A 71 -2.10 5.61 2.06
C HIS A 71 -2.86 6.93 2.14
N ARG A 72 -3.63 7.15 3.21
CA ARG A 72 -4.32 8.43 3.45
C ARG A 72 -3.33 9.58 3.58
N ALA A 73 -2.30 9.42 4.39
CA ALA A 73 -1.28 10.44 4.58
C ALA A 73 -0.52 10.75 3.27
N ILE A 74 -0.22 9.72 2.46
CA ILE A 74 0.40 9.88 1.14
C ILE A 74 -0.52 10.67 0.21
N LEU A 75 -1.80 10.28 0.12
CA LEU A 75 -2.78 10.93 -0.75
C LEU A 75 -3.00 12.40 -0.36
N GLU A 76 -3.07 12.68 0.94
CA GLU A 76 -3.16 14.05 1.45
C GLU A 76 -1.96 14.90 1.02
N ALA A 77 -0.74 14.38 1.16
CA ALA A 77 0.46 15.08 0.72
C ALA A 77 0.44 15.38 -0.79
N ILE A 78 0.00 14.42 -1.60
CA ILE A 78 -0.16 14.59 -3.05
C ILE A 78 -1.21 15.68 -3.36
N ASN A 79 -2.37 15.64 -2.70
CA ASN A 79 -3.44 16.62 -2.91
C ASN A 79 -3.03 18.05 -2.53
N MET A 80 -2.13 18.20 -1.56
CA MET A 80 -1.55 19.49 -1.17
C MET A 80 -0.43 19.96 -2.12
N GLY A 81 -0.02 19.13 -3.09
CA GLY A 81 1.12 19.42 -3.97
C GLY A 81 2.49 19.30 -3.29
N ASP A 82 2.55 18.69 -2.09
CA ASP A 82 3.78 18.52 -1.32
C ASP A 82 4.49 17.22 -1.72
N GLY A 83 5.25 17.30 -2.83
CA GLY A 83 5.95 16.15 -3.40
C GLY A 83 7.02 15.55 -2.49
N GLU A 84 7.72 16.37 -1.70
CA GLU A 84 8.75 15.90 -0.76
C GLU A 84 8.13 15.10 0.38
N ARG A 85 7.01 15.59 0.93
CA ARG A 85 6.27 14.84 1.95
C ARG A 85 5.67 13.56 1.40
N ALA A 86 5.12 13.58 0.19
CA ALA A 86 4.56 12.39 -0.46
C ALA A 86 5.65 11.31 -0.67
N GLU A 87 6.84 11.71 -1.12
CA GLU A 87 7.99 10.82 -1.27
C GLU A 87 8.41 10.20 0.07
N ARG A 88 8.59 11.03 1.10
CA ARG A 88 9.00 10.58 2.44
C ARG A 88 8.01 9.57 3.03
N LEU A 89 6.71 9.89 2.98
CA LEU A 89 5.66 9.01 3.50
C LEU A 89 5.57 7.70 2.70
N THR A 90 5.74 7.75 1.38
CA THR A 90 5.76 6.55 0.54
C THR A 90 6.96 5.65 0.88
N ARG A 91 8.13 6.23 1.09
CA ARG A 91 9.34 5.51 1.52
C ARG A 91 9.13 4.83 2.88
N GLU A 92 8.54 5.54 3.83
CA GLU A 92 8.21 5.01 5.16
C GLU A 92 7.24 3.84 5.06
N HIS A 93 6.15 3.97 4.29
CA HIS A 93 5.20 2.89 4.01
C HIS A 93 5.89 1.62 3.48
N ILE A 94 6.83 1.76 2.54
CA ILE A 94 7.56 0.61 1.98
C ILE A 94 8.43 -0.07 3.05
N VAL A 95 9.09 0.71 3.91
CA VAL A 95 9.90 0.19 5.03
C VAL A 95 9.02 -0.57 6.03
N ASN A 96 7.87 0.01 6.40
CA ASN A 96 6.91 -0.61 7.33
C ASN A 96 6.34 -1.91 6.74
N ALA A 97 5.97 -1.91 5.46
CA ALA A 97 5.48 -3.09 4.76
C ALA A 97 6.53 -4.21 4.74
N LYS A 98 7.80 -3.88 4.47
CA LYS A 98 8.91 -4.84 4.51
C LYS A 98 9.10 -5.41 5.92
N ALA A 99 9.10 -4.56 6.95
CA ALA A 99 9.25 -5.00 8.33
C ALA A 99 8.12 -5.97 8.75
N ASN A 100 6.87 -5.64 8.39
CA ASN A 100 5.72 -6.51 8.63
C ASN A 100 5.86 -7.86 7.93
N LEU A 101 6.27 -7.86 6.66
CA LEU A 101 6.47 -9.10 5.90
C LEU A 101 7.55 -9.98 6.53
N LEU A 102 8.69 -9.40 6.93
CA LEU A 102 9.77 -10.15 7.58
C LEU A 102 9.38 -10.67 8.96
N ARG A 103 8.52 -9.96 9.69
CA ARG A 103 7.93 -10.46 10.94
C ARG A 103 7.01 -11.65 10.65
N PHE A 104 6.07 -11.52 9.72
CA PHE A 104 5.16 -12.59 9.31
C PHE A 104 5.91 -13.88 8.93
N ILE A 105 6.95 -13.77 8.08
CA ILE A 105 7.76 -14.91 7.66
C ILE A 105 8.46 -15.59 8.84
N ARG A 106 8.91 -14.83 9.85
CA ARG A 106 9.58 -15.39 11.04
C ARG A 106 8.61 -16.12 11.96
N GLU A 107 7.38 -15.61 12.09
CA GLU A 107 6.35 -16.18 12.97
C GLU A 107 5.64 -17.39 12.35
N ASN A 108 5.67 -17.54 11.03
CA ASN A 108 5.01 -18.61 10.27
C ASN A 108 6.02 -19.58 9.61
N ARG A 109 7.24 -19.63 10.16
CA ARG A 109 8.30 -20.57 9.76
C ARG A 109 8.30 -21.77 10.67
#